data_AF-A0A1Y5Q133-F1
#
_entry.id   AF-A0A1Y5Q133-F1
#
_cell.length_a   1.000
_cell.length_b   1.000
_cell.length_c   1.000
_cell.angle_alpha   90.00
_cell.angle_beta   90.00
_cell.angle_gamma   90.00
#
_symmetry.space_group_name_H-M   'P 1'
#
loop_
_entity.id
_entity.type
_entity.pdbx_description
1 polymer ?
#
loop_
_entity_poly.entity_id
_entity_poly.type
_entity_poly.pdbx_seq_one_letter_code
_entity_poly.pdbx_strand_id
1 'polypeptide(L)'
;MLAQDCLAQRIRTAVGPAAPRVTSTPKAAYNSMAKDTTPFNCEQYAGHPHPTMKSFCEGLEADVLSAEARRVGRPGPSKDVIALPSLGSASAKARGMACIGGQAMRKLPNGWEQMHSAAGGWQRCREE
;
A
#
# COMPACT_ATOMS: atom_id res chain seq x y z
N MET A 1 43.47 -46.39 -49.23
CA MET A 1 43.09 -45.16 -48.51
C MET A 1 41.67 -45.35 -48.00
N LEU A 2 41.47 -45.45 -46.68
CA LEU A 2 40.14 -45.48 -46.06
C LEU A 2 39.95 -44.17 -45.31
N ALA A 3 38.95 -43.38 -45.73
CA ALA A 3 38.56 -42.16 -45.04
C ALA A 3 37.71 -42.53 -43.82
N GLN A 4 38.10 -42.05 -42.64
CA GLN A 4 37.31 -42.15 -41.41
C GLN A 4 36.37 -40.95 -41.34
N ASP A 5 35.07 -41.21 -41.45
CA ASP A 5 34.04 -40.24 -41.13
C ASP A 5 34.02 -39.96 -39.62
N CYS A 6 34.26 -38.70 -39.27
CA CYS A 6 34.26 -38.21 -37.90
C CYS A 6 32.80 -37.99 -37.45
N LEU A 7 32.25 -38.92 -36.68
CA LEU A 7 30.91 -38.79 -36.10
C LEU A 7 30.89 -37.70 -35.01
N ALA A 8 30.49 -36.49 -35.38
CA ALA A 8 30.23 -35.40 -34.44
C ALA A 8 28.92 -35.66 -33.68
N GLN A 9 29.01 -36.19 -32.45
CA GLN A 9 27.86 -36.34 -31.57
C GLN A 9 27.47 -34.99 -30.97
N ARG A 10 26.31 -34.47 -31.39
CA ARG A 10 25.75 -33.21 -30.92
C ARG A 10 24.94 -33.46 -29.64
N ILE A 11 25.52 -33.15 -28.49
CA ILE A 11 24.84 -33.25 -27.19
C ILE A 11 23.70 -32.23 -27.16
N ARG A 12 22.45 -32.68 -27.09
CA ARG A 12 21.28 -31.83 -26.82
C ARG A 12 20.97 -31.90 -25.33
N THR A 13 21.15 -30.79 -24.63
CA THR A 13 20.71 -30.65 -23.23
C THR A 13 19.18 -30.70 -23.17
N ALA A 14 18.64 -31.54 -22.30
CA ALA A 14 17.19 -31.61 -22.06
C ALA A 14 16.73 -30.33 -21.36
N VAL A 15 16.03 -29.47 -22.10
CA VAL A 15 15.31 -28.33 -21.52
C VAL A 15 14.01 -28.88 -20.95
N GLY A 16 13.90 -28.94 -19.63
CA GLY A 16 12.66 -29.30 -18.95
C GLY A 16 11.55 -28.28 -19.25
N PRO A 17 10.28 -28.67 -19.09
CA PRO A 17 9.17 -27.73 -19.27
C PRO A 17 9.37 -26.50 -18.39
N ALA A 18 9.30 -25.32 -19.01
CA ALA A 18 9.42 -24.06 -18.30
C ALA A 18 8.33 -23.97 -17.23
N ALA A 19 8.72 -23.59 -16.00
CA ALA A 19 7.75 -23.35 -14.95
C ALA A 19 6.69 -22.34 -15.45
N PRO A 20 5.39 -22.61 -15.26
CA PRO A 20 4.35 -21.71 -15.71
C PRO A 20 4.59 -20.34 -15.08
N ARG A 21 4.68 -19.31 -15.93
CA ARG A 21 4.79 -17.93 -15.48
C ARG A 21 3.57 -17.63 -14.63
N VAL A 22 3.76 -17.23 -13.37
CA VAL A 22 2.66 -16.81 -12.50
C VAL A 22 1.97 -15.62 -13.18
N THR A 23 0.80 -15.86 -13.76
CA THR A 23 0.01 -14.86 -14.50
C THR A 23 -1.01 -14.16 -13.63
N SER A 24 -1.22 -14.61 -12.39
CA SER A 24 -2.18 -13.95 -11.50
C SER A 24 -1.62 -12.60 -11.07
N THR A 25 -2.15 -11.53 -11.67
CA THR A 25 -2.03 -10.19 -11.12
C THR A 25 -2.51 -10.27 -9.66
N PRO A 26 -1.66 -9.98 -8.66
CA PRO A 26 -2.09 -10.04 -7.28
C PRO A 26 -3.24 -9.05 -7.08
N LYS A 27 -4.40 -9.56 -6.68
CA LYS A 27 -5.53 -8.70 -6.32
C LYS A 27 -5.18 -8.02 -5.00
N ALA A 28 -5.14 -6.69 -5.01
CA ALA A 28 -4.95 -5.93 -3.77
C ALA A 28 -6.01 -6.36 -2.74
N ALA A 29 -5.57 -6.57 -1.50
CA ALA A 29 -6.49 -6.81 -0.40
C ALA A 29 -7.49 -5.65 -0.31
N TYR A 30 -8.72 -5.95 0.09
CA TYR A 30 -9.73 -4.93 0.34
C TYR A 30 -9.17 -3.90 1.34
N ASN A 31 -9.44 -2.63 1.07
CA ASN A 31 -9.02 -1.50 1.89
C ASN A 31 -10.18 -0.50 1.93
N SER A 32 -10.89 -0.44 3.05
CA SER A 32 -12.00 0.50 3.25
C SER A 32 -11.60 1.97 3.08
N MET A 33 -10.32 2.32 3.23
CA MET A 33 -9.84 3.70 3.08
C MET A 33 -9.50 4.11 1.64
N ALA A 34 -9.59 3.19 0.68
CA ALA A 34 -9.14 3.46 -0.69
C ALA A 34 -9.98 4.51 -1.45
N LYS A 35 -11.21 4.77 -1.02
CA LYS A 35 -12.14 5.70 -1.71
C LYS A 35 -12.21 7.09 -1.10
N ASP A 36 -12.29 7.19 0.22
CA ASP A 36 -12.63 8.46 0.89
C ASP A 36 -11.56 8.92 1.90
N THR A 37 -10.36 8.31 1.88
CA THR A 37 -9.23 8.54 2.82
C THR A 37 -9.54 8.26 4.30
N THR A 38 -10.78 8.46 4.78
CA THR A 38 -11.32 8.11 6.10
C THR A 38 -12.79 7.66 5.91
N PRO A 39 -13.12 6.36 5.97
CA PRO A 39 -14.48 5.87 5.72
C PRO A 39 -15.57 6.48 6.63
N PHE A 40 -15.23 6.92 7.85
CA PHE A 40 -16.19 7.48 8.81
C PHE A 40 -16.28 9.01 8.76
N ASN A 41 -15.40 9.67 7.99
CA ASN A 41 -15.38 11.13 7.84
C ASN A 41 -15.48 11.87 9.18
N CYS A 42 -14.67 11.46 10.17
CA CYS A 42 -14.74 11.98 11.53
C CYS A 42 -14.53 13.50 11.67
N GLU A 43 -14.02 14.16 10.63
CA GLU A 43 -13.93 15.63 10.55
C GLU A 43 -15.29 16.32 10.68
N GLN A 44 -16.38 15.65 10.29
CA GLN A 44 -17.74 16.17 10.48
C GLN A 44 -18.06 16.48 11.95
N TYR A 45 -17.37 15.84 12.88
CA TYR A 45 -17.53 16.04 14.31
C TYR A 45 -16.61 17.11 14.90
N ALA A 46 -15.82 17.82 14.08
CA ALA A 46 -14.95 18.90 14.55
C ALA A 46 -15.73 20.07 15.18
N GLY A 47 -16.95 20.33 14.68
CA GLY A 47 -17.87 21.35 15.23
C GLY A 47 -18.87 20.81 16.27
N HIS A 48 -18.71 19.56 16.72
CA HIS A 48 -19.68 18.93 17.61
C HIS A 48 -19.63 19.54 19.03
N PRO A 49 -20.78 19.71 19.72
CA PRO A 49 -20.81 20.29 21.07
C PRO A 49 -19.95 19.55 22.10
N HIS A 50 -19.75 18.25 21.91
CA HIS A 50 -18.82 17.45 22.70
C HIS A 50 -17.44 17.40 22.03
N PRO A 51 -16.39 17.97 22.65
CA PRO A 51 -15.06 18.10 22.04
C PRO A 51 -14.36 16.74 21.80
N THR A 52 -14.77 15.69 22.52
CA THR A 52 -14.21 14.34 22.40
C THR A 52 -14.84 13.51 21.28
N MET A 53 -15.90 14.00 20.63
CA MET A 53 -16.63 13.23 19.62
C MET A 53 -15.76 12.91 18.40
N LYS A 54 -14.96 13.89 17.95
CA LYS A 54 -14.01 13.69 16.84
C LYS A 54 -13.00 12.59 17.16
N SER A 55 -12.30 12.71 18.29
CA SER A 55 -11.31 11.71 18.71
C SER A 55 -11.91 10.33 18.97
N PHE A 56 -13.16 10.28 19.44
CA PHE A 56 -13.89 9.03 19.62
C PHE A 56 -14.19 8.35 18.29
N CYS A 57 -14.68 9.11 17.31
CA CYS A 57 -14.89 8.62 15.94
C CYS A 57 -13.58 8.12 15.32
N GLU A 58 -12.49 8.89 15.44
CA GLU A 58 -11.17 8.53 14.91
C GLU A 58 -10.65 7.22 15.54
N GLY A 59 -10.90 7.02 16.84
CA GLY A 59 -10.60 5.78 17.56
C GLY A 59 -11.39 4.59 17.04
N LEU A 60 -12.72 4.71 16.92
CA LEU A 60 -13.58 3.65 16.36
C LEU A 60 -13.17 3.28 14.94
N GLU A 61 -12.86 4.29 14.12
CA GLU A 61 -12.41 4.09 12.75
C GLU A 61 -11.08 3.32 12.72
N ALA A 62 -10.11 3.70 13.56
CA ALA A 62 -8.84 2.99 13.66
C ALA A 62 -9.00 1.53 14.12
N ASP A 63 -9.95 1.25 15.01
CA ASP A 63 -10.22 -0.12 15.48
C ASP A 63 -10.83 -1.00 14.38
N VAL A 64 -11.79 -0.46 13.63
CA VAL A 64 -12.40 -1.15 12.47
C VAL A 64 -11.36 -1.46 11.40
N LEU A 65 -10.53 -0.48 11.08
CA LEU A 65 -9.46 -0.63 10.09
C LEU A 65 -8.35 -1.58 10.58
N SER A 66 -8.05 -1.59 11.87
CA SER A 66 -7.13 -2.55 12.48
C SER A 66 -7.66 -3.97 12.38
N ALA A 67 -8.96 -4.18 12.61
CA ALA A 67 -9.59 -5.49 12.44
C ALA A 67 -9.56 -5.95 10.99
N GLU A 68 -9.81 -5.06 10.03
CA GLU A 68 -9.69 -5.33 8.59
C GLU A 68 -8.25 -5.71 8.22
N ALA A 69 -7.27 -4.90 8.64
CA ALA A 69 -5.85 -5.15 8.38
C ALA A 69 -5.40 -6.50 8.93
N ARG A 70 -5.79 -6.84 10.16
CA ARG A 70 -5.49 -8.14 10.79
C ARG A 70 -6.04 -9.33 9.99
N ARG A 71 -7.27 -9.23 9.45
CA ARG A 71 -7.86 -10.31 8.64
C ARG A 71 -7.08 -10.64 7.38
N VAL A 72 -6.33 -9.65 6.87
CA VAL A 72 -5.49 -9.80 5.67
C VAL A 72 -3.99 -9.81 5.98
N GLY A 73 -3.61 -9.96 7.25
CA GLY A 73 -2.21 -10.02 7.70
C GLY A 73 -1.41 -8.73 7.53
N ARG A 74 -2.09 -7.58 7.40
CA ARG A 74 -1.45 -6.25 7.29
C ARG A 74 -1.26 -5.62 8.68
N PRO A 75 -0.23 -4.77 8.85
CA PRO A 75 -0.12 -3.94 10.04
C PRO A 75 -1.34 -3.02 10.16
N GLY A 76 -1.78 -2.79 11.40
CA GLY A 76 -2.88 -1.87 11.70
C GLY A 76 -2.49 -0.42 11.43
N PRO A 77 -3.47 0.45 11.17
CA PRO A 77 -3.22 1.89 11.08
C PRO A 77 -3.00 2.53 12.45
N SER A 78 -2.47 3.76 12.41
CA SER A 78 -2.48 4.68 13.54
C SER A 78 -3.87 5.25 13.81
N LYS A 79 -4.07 5.83 15.01
CA LYS A 79 -5.25 6.65 15.32
C LYS A 79 -5.14 8.06 14.73
N ASP A 80 -3.92 8.53 14.50
CA ASP A 80 -3.65 9.87 14.01
C ASP A 80 -3.92 9.98 12.51
N VAL A 81 -4.60 11.05 12.10
CA VAL A 81 -4.85 11.38 10.70
C VAL A 81 -4.21 12.72 10.38
N ILE A 82 -3.34 12.76 9.37
CA ILE A 82 -2.68 13.98 8.91
C ILE A 82 -3.26 14.45 7.56
N ALA A 83 -3.31 15.76 7.34
CA ALA A 83 -3.62 16.29 6.01
C ALA A 83 -2.36 16.23 5.14
N LEU A 84 -2.46 15.62 3.96
CA LEU A 84 -1.39 15.54 3.00
C LEU A 84 -1.92 15.81 1.58
N PRO A 85 -1.10 16.40 0.70
CA PRO A 85 -1.48 16.64 -0.68
C PRO A 85 -1.81 15.33 -1.42
N SER A 86 -2.80 15.38 -2.30
CA SER A 86 -3.15 14.25 -3.16
C SER A 86 -2.00 13.90 -4.11
N LEU A 87 -1.91 12.61 -4.47
CA LEU A 87 -0.90 12.11 -5.39
C LEU A 87 -0.96 12.84 -6.74
N GLY A 88 0.18 13.36 -7.19
CA GLY A 88 0.31 14.04 -8.49
C GLY A 88 0.21 15.55 -8.42
N SER A 89 -0.26 16.11 -7.30
CA SER A 89 -0.23 17.55 -7.05
C SER A 89 1.20 18.11 -7.03
N ALA A 90 1.35 19.41 -7.32
CA ALA A 90 2.65 20.09 -7.26
C ALA A 90 3.22 20.09 -5.83
N SER A 91 2.35 20.27 -4.82
CA SER A 91 2.70 20.21 -3.40
C SER A 91 3.26 18.84 -3.02
N ALA A 92 2.65 17.74 -3.47
CA ALA A 92 3.16 16.39 -3.22
C ALA A 92 4.54 16.14 -3.85
N LYS A 93 4.77 16.66 -5.07
CA LYS A 93 6.07 16.54 -5.75
C LYS A 93 7.17 17.33 -5.03
N ALA A 94 6.84 18.53 -4.52
CA ALA A 94 7.77 19.40 -3.82
C ALA A 94 8.10 18.90 -2.40
N ARG A 95 7.08 18.50 -1.63
CA ARG A 95 7.23 18.01 -0.25
C ARG A 95 7.72 16.56 -0.17
N GLY A 96 7.61 15.80 -1.26
CA GLY A 96 7.96 14.38 -1.27
C GLY A 96 7.06 13.55 -0.36
N MET A 97 5.85 14.01 -0.09
CA MET A 97 4.84 13.29 0.69
C MET A 97 3.50 13.41 -0.02
N ALA A 98 2.70 12.35 -0.01
CA ALA A 98 1.39 12.35 -0.62
C ALA A 98 0.43 11.49 0.18
N CYS A 99 -0.86 11.84 0.11
CA CYS A 99 -1.91 10.95 0.54
C CYS A 99 -2.31 10.03 -0.62
N ILE A 100 -2.23 8.71 -0.40
CA ILE A 100 -2.57 7.70 -1.41
C ILE A 100 -3.55 6.70 -0.80
N GLY A 101 -4.83 6.82 -1.14
CA GLY A 101 -5.88 5.90 -0.68
C GLY A 101 -5.91 5.73 0.84
N GLY A 102 -5.86 6.85 1.58
CA GLY A 102 -5.89 6.85 3.04
C GLY A 102 -4.54 6.70 3.74
N GLN A 103 -3.47 6.43 3.01
CA GLN A 103 -2.16 6.13 3.56
C GLN A 103 -1.18 7.26 3.26
N ALA A 104 -0.47 7.73 4.30
CA ALA A 104 0.59 8.69 4.13
C ALA A 104 1.80 7.99 3.51
N MET A 105 2.25 8.52 2.37
CA MET A 105 3.33 7.93 1.61
C MET A 105 4.44 8.96 1.42
N ARG A 106 5.69 8.54 1.66
CA ARG A 106 6.90 9.31 1.40
C ARG A 106 7.47 8.92 0.05
N LYS A 107 7.92 9.91 -0.72
CA LYS A 107 8.55 9.73 -2.03
C LYS A 107 9.97 9.18 -1.86
N LEU A 108 10.27 8.12 -2.59
CA LEU A 108 11.61 7.56 -2.77
C LEU A 108 12.08 7.82 -4.22
N PRO A 109 13.39 7.71 -4.51
CA PRO A 109 13.91 7.88 -5.87
C PRO A 109 13.25 6.98 -6.92
N ASN A 110 12.81 5.79 -6.52
CA ASN A 110 12.23 4.76 -7.37
C ASN A 110 10.75 4.45 -7.06
N GLY A 111 10.10 5.22 -6.18
CA GLY A 111 8.72 4.91 -5.80
C GLY A 111 8.21 5.66 -4.58
N TRP A 112 7.39 4.96 -3.80
CA TRP A 112 6.73 5.49 -2.61
C TRP A 112 6.83 4.48 -1.47
N GLU A 113 6.99 4.99 -0.26
CA GLU A 113 7.10 4.20 0.97
C GLU A 113 5.98 4.59 1.92
N GLN A 114 5.36 3.61 2.57
CA GLN A 114 4.36 3.85 3.58
C GLN A 114 5.01 4.43 4.84
N MET A 115 4.48 5.55 5.33
CA MET A 115 4.99 6.19 6.55
C MET A 115 4.46 5.47 7.79
N HIS A 116 5.30 5.34 8.81
CA HIS A 116 4.90 4.85 10.13
C HIS A 116 4.53 6.04 11.04
N SER A 117 3.56 5.84 11.92
CA SER A 117 3.15 6.86 12.89
C SER A 117 3.95 6.71 14.19
N ALA A 118 4.15 7.81 14.91
CA ALA A 118 4.74 7.76 16.25
C ALA A 118 3.83 7.01 17.24
N ALA A 119 2.51 7.06 17.04
CA ALA A 119 1.52 6.34 17.83
C ALA A 119 1.42 4.83 17.50
N GLY A 120 2.26 4.34 16.57
CA GLY A 120 2.27 2.95 16.13
C GLY A 120 1.43 2.71 14.87
N GLY A 121 1.80 1.67 14.12
CA GLY A 121 1.13 1.34 12.87
C GLY A 121 1.46 2.32 11.75
N TRP A 122 0.80 2.14 10.61
CA TRP A 122 1.01 3.03 9.47
C TRP A 122 0.22 4.33 9.61
N GLN A 123 0.81 5.43 9.14
CA GLN A 123 0.24 6.76 9.26
C GLN A 123 -0.92 6.93 8.28
N ARG A 124 -2.09 7.29 8.81
CA ARG A 124 -3.28 7.60 8.04
C ARG A 124 -3.23 9.04 7.56
N CYS A 125 -3.85 9.32 6.42
CA CYS A 125 -3.96 10.69 5.91
C CYS A 125 -5.32 10.98 5.27
N ARG A 126 -5.60 12.28 5.15
CA ARG A 126 -6.67 12.86 4.34
C ARG A 126 -6.05 13.75 3.27
N GLU A 127 -6.68 13.80 2.10
CA GLU A 127 -6.31 14.76 1.07
C GLU A 127 -6.65 16.20 1.51
N GLU A 128 -5.73 17.14 1.27
CA GLU A 128 -5.92 18.59 1.49
C GLU A 128 -6.58 19.29 0.29
#